data_AF-A0A401IJ35-F1
#
_entry.id   AF-A0A401IJ35-F1
#
_cell.length_a   1.000
_cell.length_b   1.000
_cell.length_c   1.000
_cell.angle_alpha   90.00
_cell.angle_beta   90.00
_cell.angle_gamma   90.00
#
_symmetry.space_group_name_H-M   'P 1'
#
loop_
_entity.id
_entity.type
_entity.pdbx_description
1 polymer ?
#
loop_
_entity_poly.entity_id
_entity_poly.type
_entity_poly.pdbx_seq_one_letter_code
_entity_poly.pdbx_strand_id
1 'polypeptide(L)' 'MKIKEKYIIDPNGNRIGVLLDMEEYQKILEALEELEAIRAYDNAINDQEISFDVAISEIEKCRQ' A
#
# COMPACT_ATOMS: atom_id res chain seq x y z
N MET A 1 8.13 17.36 3.79
CA MET A 1 8.93 16.45 4.63
C MET A 1 10.33 16.40 4.02
N LYS A 2 11.40 16.70 4.77
CA LYS A 2 12.78 16.68 4.23
C LYS A 2 13.38 15.34 4.63
N ILE A 3 13.31 14.34 3.74
CA ILE A 3 13.85 13.01 4.00
C ILE A 3 15.37 13.15 4.13
N LYS A 4 15.93 12.73 5.27
CA LYS A 4 17.37 12.83 5.53
C LYS A 4 18.05 11.54 5.09
N GLU A 5 17.87 11.22 3.82
CA GLU A 5 18.29 9.98 3.20
C GLU A 5 19.83 9.85 3.16
N LYS A 6 20.32 8.74 3.71
CA LYS A 6 21.74 8.36 3.64
C LYS A 6 21.87 7.27 2.59
N TYR A 7 22.69 7.50 1.57
CA TYR A 7 22.90 6.53 0.51
C TYR A 7 24.01 5.54 0.85
N ILE A 8 23.79 4.27 0.50
CA ILE A 8 24.84 3.25 0.42
C ILE A 8 25.40 3.29 -0.99
N ILE A 9 26.72 3.45 -1.11
CA ILE A 9 27.42 3.61 -2.38
C ILE A 9 28.34 2.41 -2.62
N ASP A 10 28.36 1.90 -3.85
CA ASP A 10 29.29 0.86 -4.28
C ASP A 10 30.71 1.40 -4.51
N PRO A 11 31.72 0.55 -4.74
CA PRO A 11 33.09 1.00 -5.02
C PRO A 11 33.26 1.88 -6.28
N ASN A 12 32.31 1.82 -7.22
CA ASN A 12 32.32 2.61 -8.45
C ASN A 12 31.65 3.98 -8.28
N GLY A 13 31.09 4.27 -7.11
CA GLY A 13 30.37 5.51 -6.81
C GLY A 13 28.87 5.46 -7.09
N ASN A 14 28.31 4.29 -7.42
CA ASN A 14 26.87 4.14 -7.68
C ASN A 14 26.09 3.99 -6.38
N ARG A 15 24.96 4.69 -6.27
CA ARG A 15 24.03 4.54 -5.14
C ARG A 15 23.25 3.23 -5.31
N ILE A 16 23.43 2.30 -4.40
CA ILE A 16 22.81 0.96 -4.44
C ILE A 16 21.77 0.74 -3.34
N GLY A 17 21.67 1.67 -2.39
CA GLY A 17 20.69 1.59 -1.32
C GLY A 17 20.50 2.91 -0.59
N VAL A 18 19.48 2.94 0.26
CA VAL A 18 19.13 4.05 1.15
C VAL A 18 18.95 3.50 2.55
N LEU A 19 19.53 4.18 3.53
CA LEU A 19 19.32 3.95 4.94
C LEU A 19 18.34 5.01 5.46
N LEU A 20 17.23 4.54 6.00
CA LEU A 20 16.20 5.33 6.67
C LEU A 20 16.20 4.99 8.16
N ASP A 21 15.72 5.92 8.98
CA ASP A 21 15.31 5.53 10.31
C ASP A 21 13.97 4.77 10.27
N MET A 22 13.65 4.12 11.39
CA MET A 22 12.46 3.28 11.47
C MET A 22 11.16 4.10 11.37
N GLU A 23 11.16 5.36 11.81
CA GLU A 23 9.97 6.21 11.76
C GLU A 23 9.65 6.57 10.30
N GLU A 24 10.66 6.92 9.52
CA GLU A 24 10.52 7.24 8.10
C GLU A 24 10.18 6.00 7.27
N TYR A 25 10.80 4.85 7.56
CA TYR A 25 10.41 3.58 6.95
C TYR A 25 8.93 3.25 7.19
N GLN A 26 8.47 3.38 8.44
CA GLN A 26 7.08 3.09 8.81
C GLN A 26 6.09 4.04 8.11
N LYS A 27 6.40 5.33 8.03
CA LYS A 27 5.56 6.30 7.31
C LYS A 27 5.43 5.98 5.82
N ILE A 28 6.49 5.46 5.20
CA ILE A 28 6.43 5.04 3.79
C ILE A 28 5.53 3.81 3.65
N LEU A 29 5.60 2.84 4.57
CA LEU A 29 4.70 1.69 4.56
C LEU A 29 3.24 2.11 4.71
N GLU A 30 2.94 2.98 5.67
CA GLU A 30 1.57 3.49 5.88
C GLU A 30 1.03 4.21 4.63
N ALA A 31 1.85 5.04 3.99
CA ALA A 31 1.46 5.72 2.75
C ALA A 31 1.24 4.73 1.57
N LEU A 32 1.97 3.62 1.54
CA LEU A 32 1.77 2.57 0.54
C LEU A 32 0.44 1.84 0.77
N GLU A 33 0.10 1.49 2.01
CA GLU A 33 -1.18 0.86 2.35
C GLU A 33 -2.37 1.77 2.01
N GLU A 34 -2.26 3.06 2.30
CA GLU A 34 -3.29 4.04 1.92
C GLU A 34 -3.46 4.12 0.40
N LEU A 35 -2.35 4.14 -0.34
CA LEU A 35 -2.39 4.17 -1.81
C LEU A 35 -3.01 2.88 -2.39
N GLU A 36 -2.74 1.73 -1.78
CA GLU A 36 -3.35 0.45 -2.15
C GLU A 36 -4.86 0.46 -1.91
N ALA A 37 -5.32 1.01 -0.77
CA ALA A 37 -6.73 1.15 -0.48
C ALA A 37 -7.45 2.05 -1.50
N ILE A 38 -6.83 3.18 -1.89
CA ILE A 38 -7.36 4.07 -2.94
C ILE A 38 -7.48 3.32 -4.28
N ARG A 39 -6.45 2.58 -4.68
CA ARG A 39 -6.49 1.78 -5.92
C ARG A 39 -7.55 0.69 -5.88
N ALA A 40 -7.72 0.02 -4.74
CA ALA A 40 -8.76 -0.99 -4.56
C ALA A 40 -10.15 -0.36 -4.70
N TYR A 41 -10.37 0.84 -4.15
CA TYR A 41 -11.60 1.60 -4.32
C TYR A 41 -11.84 1.98 -5.80
N ASP A 42 -10.84 2.52 -6.49
CA ASP A 42 -10.94 2.87 -7.92
C ASP A 42 -11.25 1.65 -8.81
N ASN A 43 -10.78 0.47 -8.42
CA ASN A 43 -11.15 -0.77 -9.11
C ASN A 43 -12.59 -1.19 -8.79
N ALA A 44 -13.02 -1.06 -7.54
CA ALA A 44 -14.35 -1.46 -7.08
C ALA A 44 -15.47 -0.52 -7.55
N ILE A 45 -15.20 0.77 -7.75
CA ILE A 45 -16.23 1.73 -8.20
C ILE A 45 -16.72 1.47 -9.63
N ASN A 46 -15.94 0.74 -10.43
CA ASN A 46 -16.34 0.29 -11.76
C ASN A 46 -17.15 -1.02 -11.72
N ASP A 47 -17.31 -1.62 -10.55
CA ASP A 47 -18.05 -2.85 -10.34
C ASP A 47 -19.53 -2.59 -10.04
N GLN A 48 -20.35 -3.64 -10.13
CA GLN A 48 -21.79 -3.52 -9.96
C GLN A 48 -22.16 -3.34 -8.48
N GLU A 49 -22.85 -2.24 -8.16
CA GLU A 49 -23.32 -1.99 -6.80
C GLU A 49 -24.42 -3.00 -6.43
N ILE A 50 -24.19 -3.74 -5.33
CA ILE A 50 -25.15 -4.69 -4.74
C ILE A 50 -25.64 -4.20 -3.38
N SER A 51 -26.83 -4.63 -2.97
CA SER A 51 -27.33 -4.29 -1.63
C SER A 51 -26.56 -5.04 -0.54
N PHE A 52 -26.57 -4.47 0.67
CA PHE A 52 -25.92 -5.08 1.84
C PHE A 52 -26.38 -6.53 2.08
N ASP A 53 -27.68 -6.80 1.98
CA ASP A 53 -28.24 -8.14 2.21
C ASP A 53 -27.71 -9.17 1.20
N VAL A 54 -27.54 -8.76 -0.07
CA VAL A 54 -26.97 -9.62 -1.11
C VAL A 54 -25.49 -9.89 -0.85
N ALA A 55 -24.72 -8.85 -0.50
CA ALA A 55 -23.31 -8.98 -0.18
C ALA A 55 -23.05 -9.95 0.98
N ILE A 56 -23.82 -9.86 2.07
CA ILE A 56 -23.71 -10.77 3.21
C ILE A 56 -24.04 -12.21 2.79
N SER A 57 -25.09 -12.41 2.00
CA SER A 57 -25.46 -13.75 1.51
C SER A 57 -24.36 -14.40 0.66
N GLU A 58 -23.67 -13.62 -0.18
CA GLU A 58 -22.57 -14.12 -1.01
C GLU A 58 -21.33 -14.46 -0.18
N ILE A 59 -20.96 -13.61 0.79
CA ILE A 59 -19.83 -13.87 1.69
C ILE A 59 -20.03 -15.15 2.50
N GLU A 60 -21.24 -15.37 3.01
CA GLU A 60 -21.56 -16.56 3.80
C GLU A 60 -21.50 -17.85 2.96
N LYS A 61 -21.92 -17.80 1.69
CA LYS A 61 -21.83 -18.95 0.77
C LYS A 61 -20.38 -19.34 0.46
N CYS A 62 -19.48 -18.38 0.32
CA CYS A 62 -18.06 -18.64 0.04
C CYS A 62 -17.28 -19.22 1.22
N ARG A 63 -17.86 -19.24 2.44
CA ARG A 63 -17.24 -19.75 3.67
C ARG A 63 -17.63 -21.19 4.02
N GLN A 64 -18.58 -21.80 3.29
CA GLN A 64 -19.00 -23.20 3.43
C GLN A 64 -18.29 -24.09 2.41
#